data_AF-A0A4U2ZZ71-F1
#
_entry.id   AF-A0A4U2ZZ71-F1
#
_cell.length_a   1.000
_cell.length_b   1.000
_cell.length_c   1.000
_cell.angle_alpha   90.00
_cell.angle_beta   90.00
_cell.angle_gamma   90.00
#
_symmetry.space_group_name_H-M   'P 1'
#
loop_
_entity.id
_entity.type
_entity.pdbx_description
1 polymer ?
#
loop_
_entity_poly.entity_id
_entity_poly.type
_entity_poly.pdbx_seq_one_letter_code
_entity_poly.pdbx_strand_id
1 'polypeptide(L)'
;MNQVRKWNIVGGRVIKTGIAVFLTVLVCKFFNIPTIFAVITAIVTIEPTATDSIKKGLVRFPASTIGSAYAMTFTFFLGHQALSYALAAMFTIVTCQKLKLHAGTLVATLTAVAMIPITADHFFTAFLIRLATTSTGI
;
A
#
# COMPACT_ATOMS: atom_id res chain seq x y z
N MET A 1 38.10 -17.78 -3.67
CA MET A 1 37.70 -16.77 -4.68
C MET A 1 36.20 -16.92 -4.86
N ASN A 2 35.30 -16.03 -4.46
CA ASN A 2 35.33 -14.57 -4.54
C ASN A 2 34.70 -13.93 -3.31
N GLN A 3 35.38 -12.90 -2.80
CA GLN A 3 34.86 -11.98 -1.82
C GLN A 3 33.71 -11.18 -2.40
N VAL A 4 32.49 -11.39 -1.92
CA VAL A 4 31.38 -10.47 -2.18
C VAL A 4 31.46 -9.35 -1.15
N ARG A 5 32.08 -8.27 -1.61
CA ARG A 5 32.33 -6.97 -0.99
C ARG A 5 31.23 -6.54 -0.01
N LYS A 6 31.56 -6.56 1.28
CA LYS A 6 30.71 -6.10 2.40
C LYS A 6 30.61 -4.56 2.34
N TRP A 7 29.62 -4.05 1.62
CA TRP A 7 29.27 -2.63 1.66
C TRP A 7 28.69 -2.29 3.03
N ASN A 8 29.51 -1.70 3.89
CA ASN A 8 29.14 -1.23 5.23
C ASN A 8 28.71 0.24 5.21
N ILE A 9 28.00 0.66 4.16
CA ILE A 9 27.44 1.99 3.98
C ILE A 9 25.92 1.78 3.91
N VAL A 10 25.21 2.13 4.98
CA VAL A 10 23.74 2.11 5.11
C VAL A 10 23.10 0.87 4.46
N GLY A 11 22.95 -0.21 5.25
CA GLY A 11 22.67 -1.58 4.79
C GLY A 11 21.80 -1.68 3.54
N GLY A 12 22.24 -2.46 2.54
CA GLY A 12 21.70 -2.49 1.16
C GLY A 12 20.19 -2.69 0.98
N ARG A 13 19.44 -2.97 2.06
CA ARG A 13 17.97 -2.87 2.11
C ARG A 13 17.47 -1.43 1.93
N VAL A 14 18.16 -0.43 2.46
CA VAL A 14 17.75 0.98 2.36
C VAL A 14 17.98 1.49 0.94
N ILE A 15 19.16 1.22 0.37
CA ILE A 15 19.52 1.68 -0.98
C ILE A 15 18.54 1.13 -2.03
N LYS A 16 18.26 -0.17 -2.00
CA LYS A 16 17.33 -0.76 -2.98
C LYS A 16 15.90 -0.21 -2.84
N THR A 17 15.44 0.09 -1.62
CA THR A 17 14.11 0.69 -1.42
C THR A 17 14.10 2.14 -1.88
N GLY A 18 15.17 2.88 -1.65
CA GLY A 18 15.34 4.22 -2.22
C GLY A 18 15.28 4.20 -3.75
N ILE A 19 15.97 3.26 -4.39
CA ILE A 19 15.93 3.06 -5.85
C ILE A 19 14.52 2.67 -6.31
N ALA A 20 13.86 1.74 -5.62
CA ALA A 20 12.50 1.32 -5.95
C ALA A 20 11.53 2.49 -5.88
N VAL A 21 11.54 3.27 -4.80
CA VAL A 21 10.70 4.46 -4.63
C VAL A 21 10.98 5.49 -5.74
N PHE A 22 12.25 5.73 -6.05
CA PHE A 22 12.64 6.66 -7.13
C PHE A 22 12.08 6.22 -8.49
N LEU A 23 12.21 4.93 -8.83
CA LEU A 23 11.66 4.37 -10.06
C LEU A 23 10.13 4.45 -10.08
N THR A 24 9.46 4.13 -8.97
CA THR A 24 8.00 4.23 -8.86
C THR A 24 7.52 5.66 -9.11
N VAL A 25 8.18 6.68 -8.53
CA VAL A 25 7.84 8.09 -8.78
C VAL A 25 8.03 8.47 -10.25
N LEU A 26 9.11 7.99 -10.88
CA LEU A 26 9.38 8.25 -12.29
C LEU A 26 8.28 7.67 -13.19
N VAL A 27 7.86 6.43 -12.92
CA VAL A 27 6.73 5.78 -13.62
C VAL A 27 5.42 6.53 -13.35
N CYS A 28 5.13 6.90 -12.12
CA CYS A 28 3.92 7.66 -11.79
C CYS A 28 3.87 9.02 -12.50
N LYS A 29 5.01 9.73 -12.59
CA LYS A 29 5.11 10.98 -13.35
C LYS A 29 4.88 10.77 -14.84
N PHE A 30 5.39 9.66 -15.39
CA PHE A 30 5.20 9.33 -16.81
C PHE A 30 3.73 9.04 -17.14
N PHE A 31 3.02 8.32 -16.27
CA PHE A 31 1.61 7.96 -16.46
C PHE A 31 0.61 8.95 -15.85
N ASN A 32 1.08 10.03 -15.22
CA ASN A 32 0.24 11.03 -14.54
C ASN A 32 -0.70 10.44 -13.46
N ILE A 33 -0.24 9.40 -12.76
CA ILE A 33 -1.00 8.69 -11.71
C ILE A 33 -0.63 9.28 -10.34
N PRO A 34 -1.56 9.36 -9.37
CA PRO A 34 -1.26 9.84 -8.03
C PRO A 34 -0.09 9.11 -7.36
N THR A 35 0.97 9.88 -7.09
CA THR A 35 2.28 9.39 -6.65
C THR A 35 2.27 8.88 -5.21
N ILE A 36 1.47 9.48 -4.33
CA ILE A 36 1.50 9.23 -2.87
C ILE A 36 1.23 7.75 -2.56
N PHE A 37 0.16 7.17 -3.11
CA PHE A 37 -0.22 5.79 -2.84
C PHE A 37 0.75 4.76 -3.43
N ALA A 38 1.32 5.05 -4.60
CA ALA A 38 2.31 4.20 -5.24
C ALA A 38 3.61 4.17 -4.41
N VAL A 39 4.05 5.33 -3.92
CA VAL A 39 5.22 5.47 -3.04
C VAL A 39 5.00 4.77 -1.69
N ILE A 40 3.84 4.96 -1.04
CA ILE A 40 3.51 4.24 0.20
C ILE A 40 3.59 2.73 -0.02
N THR A 41 3.06 2.24 -1.14
CA THR A 41 3.09 0.82 -1.47
C THR A 41 4.53 0.35 -1.66
N ALA A 42 5.36 1.07 -2.42
CA ALA A 42 6.78 0.76 -2.63
C ALA A 42 7.62 0.77 -1.33
N ILE A 43 7.29 1.64 -0.38
CA ILE A 43 7.96 1.68 0.93
C ILE A 43 7.57 0.47 1.76
N VAL A 44 6.28 0.15 1.85
CA VAL A 44 5.84 -0.98 2.68
C VAL A 44 6.27 -2.32 2.06
N THR A 45 6.52 -2.39 0.75
CA THR A 45 7.14 -3.53 0.01
C THR A 45 8.65 -3.70 0.19
N ILE A 46 9.26 -3.04 1.17
CA ILE A 46 10.66 -3.30 1.57
C ILE A 46 10.89 -4.74 2.05
N GLU A 47 11.45 -5.58 1.18
CA GLU A 47 11.81 -6.98 1.48
C GLU A 47 13.24 -7.27 1.07
N PRO A 48 13.95 -8.24 1.68
CA PRO A 48 15.38 -8.51 1.44
C PRO A 48 15.72 -8.79 -0.02
N THR A 49 14.82 -9.41 -0.78
CA THR A 49 15.00 -9.72 -2.21
C THR A 49 13.79 -9.23 -3.02
N ALA A 50 13.99 -9.00 -4.32
CA ALA A 50 12.90 -8.61 -5.22
C ALA A 50 11.81 -9.69 -5.31
N THR A 51 12.20 -10.97 -5.31
CA THR A 51 11.27 -12.11 -5.33
C THR A 51 10.40 -12.14 -4.07
N ASP A 52 10.97 -11.81 -2.91
CA ASP A 52 10.21 -11.73 -1.65
C ASP A 52 9.25 -10.53 -1.65
N SER A 53 9.66 -9.38 -2.20
CA SER A 53 8.79 -8.21 -2.40
C SER A 53 7.56 -8.58 -3.23
N ILE A 54 7.75 -9.29 -4.35
CA ILE A 54 6.64 -9.69 -5.24
C ILE A 54 5.72 -10.70 -4.55
N LYS A 55 6.27 -11.75 -3.91
CA LYS A 55 5.46 -12.74 -3.19
C LYS A 55 4.60 -12.11 -2.09
N LYS A 56 5.17 -11.20 -1.31
CA LYS A 56 4.42 -10.49 -0.26
C LYS A 56 3.50 -9.41 -0.83
N GLY A 57 3.88 -8.79 -1.95
CA GLY A 57 3.05 -7.87 -2.72
C GLY A 57 1.73 -8.52 -3.17
N LEU A 58 1.78 -9.76 -3.65
CA LEU A 58 0.59 -10.53 -4.01
C LEU A 58 -0.36 -10.78 -2.84
N VAL A 59 0.14 -10.88 -1.61
CA VAL A 59 -0.69 -10.98 -0.40
C VAL A 59 -1.22 -9.61 0.02
N ARG A 60 -0.46 -8.54 -0.25
CA ARG A 60 -0.83 -7.16 0.11
C ARG A 60 -1.86 -6.56 -0.82
N PHE A 61 -1.87 -6.94 -2.07
CA PHE A 61 -2.85 -6.49 -3.05
C PHE A 61 -4.30 -6.73 -2.58
N PRO A 62 -4.72 -7.98 -2.29
CA PRO A 62 -6.08 -8.24 -1.79
C PRO A 62 -6.33 -7.61 -0.41
N ALA A 63 -5.32 -7.49 0.45
CA ALA A 63 -5.47 -6.80 1.74
C ALA A 63 -5.78 -5.31 1.56
N SER A 64 -5.03 -4.64 0.67
CA SER A 64 -5.23 -3.22 0.31
C SER A 64 -6.62 -2.99 -0.28
N THR A 65 -7.08 -3.89 -1.15
CA THR A 65 -8.44 -3.88 -1.72
C THR A 65 -9.50 -3.89 -0.63
N ILE A 66 -9.37 -4.80 0.35
CA ILE A 66 -10.30 -4.88 1.49
C ILE A 66 -10.33 -3.57 2.28
N GLY A 67 -9.16 -2.99 2.56
CA GLY A 67 -9.06 -1.71 3.27
C GLY A 67 -9.76 -0.57 2.52
N SER A 68 -9.54 -0.47 1.21
CA SER A 68 -10.20 0.54 0.36
C SER A 68 -11.71 0.35 0.27
N ALA A 69 -12.19 -0.90 0.24
CA ALA A 69 -13.61 -1.21 0.21
C ALA A 69 -14.30 -0.77 1.51
N TYR A 70 -13.71 -1.07 2.67
CA TYR A 70 -14.26 -0.60 3.96
C TYR A 70 -14.21 0.91 4.10
N ALA A 71 -13.13 1.56 3.65
CA ALA A 71 -13.03 3.02 3.66
C ALA A 71 -14.22 3.65 2.91
N MET A 72 -14.54 3.16 1.71
CA MET A 72 -15.65 3.70 0.92
C MET A 72 -16.99 3.45 1.56
N THR A 73 -17.23 2.24 2.04
CA THR A 73 -18.49 1.91 2.71
C THR A 73 -18.70 2.80 3.93
N PHE A 74 -17.73 2.88 4.85
CA PHE A 74 -17.91 3.68 6.07
C PHE A 74 -17.91 5.19 5.78
N THR A 75 -17.12 5.68 4.84
CA THR A 75 -17.15 7.10 4.44
C THR A 75 -18.48 7.47 3.78
N PHE A 76 -19.08 6.56 3.00
CA PHE A 76 -20.39 6.77 2.39
C PHE A 76 -21.51 6.85 3.44
N PHE A 77 -21.51 5.98 4.45
CA PHE A 77 -22.56 5.95 5.47
C PHE A 77 -22.40 7.01 6.58
N LEU A 78 -21.16 7.29 7.00
CA LEU A 78 -20.87 8.10 8.19
C LEU A 78 -20.14 9.41 7.87
N GLY A 79 -19.73 9.62 6.62
CA GLY A 79 -18.93 10.77 6.20
C GLY A 79 -17.51 10.74 6.74
N HIS A 80 -16.88 11.91 6.82
CA HIS A 80 -15.48 12.09 7.24
C HIS A 80 -15.34 12.25 8.77
N GLN A 81 -16.05 11.44 9.54
CA GLN A 81 -16.06 11.48 11.01
C GLN A 81 -14.99 10.57 11.61
N ALA A 82 -14.54 10.87 12.84
CA ALA A 82 -13.61 10.01 13.59
C ALA A 82 -14.09 8.55 13.69
N LEU A 83 -15.41 8.35 13.74
CA LEU A 83 -16.03 7.03 13.80
C LEU A 83 -15.83 6.22 12.52
N SER A 84 -15.83 6.87 11.34
CA SER A 84 -15.53 6.23 10.06
C SER A 84 -14.11 5.67 10.02
N TYR A 85 -13.14 6.43 10.52
CA TYR A 85 -11.75 5.98 10.63
C TYR A 85 -11.60 4.76 11.55
N ALA A 86 -12.24 4.81 12.72
CA ALA A 86 -12.17 3.73 13.70
C ALA A 86 -12.81 2.44 13.16
N LEU A 87 -14.01 2.53 12.58
CA LEU A 87 -14.70 1.36 12.03
C LEU A 87 -13.98 0.81 10.80
N ALA A 88 -13.54 1.66 9.87
CA ALA A 88 -12.80 1.21 8.69
C ALA A 88 -11.52 0.47 9.09
N ALA A 89 -10.74 0.99 10.03
CA ALA A 89 -9.54 0.33 10.51
C ALA A 89 -9.87 -0.99 11.24
N MET A 90 -10.83 -0.98 12.17
CA MET A 90 -11.19 -2.16 12.96
C MET A 90 -11.68 -3.32 12.08
N PHE A 91 -12.63 -3.05 11.18
CA PHE A 91 -13.15 -4.07 10.26
C PHE A 91 -12.09 -4.56 9.30
N THR A 92 -11.22 -3.67 8.81
CA THR A 92 -10.11 -4.07 7.94
C THR A 92 -9.15 -5.03 8.64
N ILE A 93 -8.79 -4.76 9.91
CA ILE A 93 -7.90 -5.64 10.70
C ILE A 93 -8.55 -7.01 10.89
N VAL A 94 -9.80 -7.04 11.37
CA VAL A 94 -10.52 -8.29 11.64
C VAL A 94 -10.62 -9.12 10.36
N THR A 95 -11.00 -8.51 9.25
CA THR A 95 -11.14 -9.21 7.96
C THR A 95 -9.79 -9.72 7.45
N CYS A 96 -8.73 -8.91 7.53
CA CYS A 96 -7.38 -9.36 7.16
C CYS A 96 -6.90 -10.53 8.02
N GLN A 97 -7.20 -10.54 9.32
CA GLN A 97 -6.87 -11.64 10.21
C GLN A 97 -7.66 -12.91 9.86
N LYS A 98 -8.97 -12.81 9.62
CA LYS A 98 -9.81 -13.96 9.25
C LYS A 98 -9.38 -14.61 7.94
N LEU A 99 -8.92 -13.82 6.98
CA LEU A 99 -8.42 -14.31 5.68
C LEU A 99 -6.95 -14.76 5.73
N LYS A 100 -6.26 -14.62 6.87
CA LYS A 100 -4.82 -14.93 7.06
C LYS A 100 -3.85 -14.03 6.28
N LEU A 101 -4.24 -12.80 5.93
CA LEU A 101 -3.42 -11.81 5.22
C LEU A 101 -2.54 -10.98 6.20
N HIS A 102 -1.82 -11.64 7.10
CA HIS A 102 -1.04 -10.95 8.15
C HIS A 102 0.01 -9.98 7.59
N ALA A 103 0.68 -10.34 6.50
CA ALA A 103 1.67 -9.49 5.83
C ALA A 103 1.06 -8.25 5.15
N GLY A 104 -0.25 -8.25 4.95
CA GLY A 104 -1.01 -7.19 4.30
C GLY A 104 -1.81 -6.29 5.24
N THR A 105 -2.02 -6.70 6.50
CA THR A 105 -2.85 -5.96 7.45
C THR A 105 -2.40 -4.51 7.62
N LEU A 106 -1.09 -4.25 7.71
CA LEU A 106 -0.56 -2.89 7.88
C LEU A 106 -0.84 -2.01 6.64
N VAL A 107 -0.65 -2.54 5.43
CA VAL A 107 -0.98 -1.83 4.19
C VAL A 107 -2.47 -1.58 4.09
N ALA A 108 -3.28 -2.57 4.46
CA ALA A 108 -4.73 -2.51 4.41
C ALA A 108 -5.29 -1.42 5.35
N THR A 109 -4.81 -1.34 6.58
CA THR A 109 -5.26 -0.33 7.55
C THR A 109 -4.81 1.07 7.16
N LEU A 110 -3.57 1.24 6.70
CA LEU A 110 -3.09 2.51 6.16
C LEU A 110 -3.95 2.96 4.98
N THR A 111 -4.30 2.03 4.09
CA THR A 111 -5.19 2.30 2.96
C THR A 111 -6.58 2.72 3.43
N ALA A 112 -7.14 1.98 4.39
CA ALA A 112 -8.47 2.25 4.92
C ALA A 112 -8.58 3.65 5.51
N VAL A 113 -7.55 4.11 6.23
CA VAL A 113 -7.52 5.43 6.86
C VAL A 113 -7.16 6.53 5.86
N ALA A 114 -6.15 6.31 5.02
CA ALA A 114 -5.66 7.32 4.08
C ALA A 114 -6.67 7.66 2.98
N MET A 115 -7.57 6.73 2.62
CA MET A 115 -8.56 6.98 1.58
C MET A 115 -9.76 7.81 2.03
N ILE A 116 -10.09 7.82 3.32
CA ILE A 116 -11.24 8.56 3.85
C ILE A 116 -11.20 10.04 3.42
N PRO A 117 -10.13 10.82 3.68
CA PRO A 117 -10.10 12.23 3.29
C PRO A 117 -9.91 12.48 1.79
N ILE A 118 -9.53 11.45 1.02
CA ILE A 118 -9.19 11.56 -0.42
C ILE A 118 -10.39 11.17 -1.29
N THR A 119 -11.47 10.65 -0.70
CA THR A 119 -12.67 10.24 -1.41
C THR A 119 -13.50 11.48 -1.80
N ALA A 120 -13.18 12.09 -2.93
CA ALA A 120 -13.95 13.19 -3.54
C ALA A 120 -14.95 12.63 -4.55
N ASP A 121 -16.25 12.71 -4.24
CA ASP A 121 -17.49 12.46 -5.02
C ASP A 121 -17.64 11.15 -5.84
N HIS A 122 -16.55 10.52 -6.27
CA HIS A 122 -16.51 9.31 -7.08
C HIS A 122 -15.81 8.17 -6.34
N PHE A 123 -16.54 7.51 -5.45
CA PHE A 123 -16.07 6.36 -4.67
C PHE A 123 -15.44 5.27 -5.57
N PHE A 124 -16.06 4.97 -6.71
CA PHE A 124 -15.57 3.94 -7.62
C PHE A 124 -14.24 4.31 -8.31
N THR A 125 -14.02 5.57 -8.67
CA THR A 125 -12.75 5.97 -9.29
C THR A 125 -11.63 5.97 -8.27
N ALA A 126 -11.89 6.41 -7.03
CA ALA A 126 -10.92 6.31 -5.94
C ALA A 126 -10.50 4.86 -5.67
N PHE A 127 -11.42 3.89 -5.82
CA PHE A 127 -11.14 2.46 -5.67
C PHE A 127 -10.21 1.96 -6.76
N LEU A 128 -10.54 2.25 -8.02
CA LEU A 128 -9.73 1.85 -9.16
C LEU A 128 -8.34 2.47 -9.10
N ILE A 129 -8.24 3.74 -8.72
CA ILE A 129 -6.96 4.43 -8.53
C ILE A 129 -6.13 3.74 -7.45
N ARG A 130 -6.75 3.31 -6.34
CA ARG A 130 -6.03 2.60 -5.29
C ARG A 130 -5.52 1.24 -5.73
N LEU A 131 -6.33 0.50 -6.49
CA LEU A 131 -5.91 -0.77 -7.08
C LEU A 131 -4.72 -0.56 -8.02
N ALA A 132 -4.83 0.39 -8.95
CA ALA A 132 -3.78 0.73 -9.91
C ALA A 132 -2.47 1.12 -9.20
N THR A 133 -2.54 2.03 -8.24
CA THR A 133 -1.36 2.49 -7.49
C THR A 133 -0.74 1.40 -6.62
N THR A 134 -1.55 0.48 -6.08
CA THR A 134 -1.03 -0.69 -5.35
C THR A 134 -0.28 -1.62 -6.30
N SER A 135 -0.83 -1.86 -7.50
CA SER A 135 -0.16 -2.67 -8.53
C SER A 135 1.16 -2.05 -9.01
N THR A 136 1.22 -0.72 -9.18
CA THR A 136 2.45 -0.03 -9.61
C THR A 136 3.56 -0.06 -8.55
N GLY A 137 3.20 -0.14 -7.26
CA GLY A 137 4.16 -0.15 -6.15
C GLY A 137 4.65 -1.52 -5.70
N ILE A 138 4.07 -2.61 -6.23
CA ILE A 138 4.53 -3.99 -6.02
C ILE A 138 5.57 -4.35 -7.08
#